data_AF-T1CVU3-F1
#
_entry.id   AF-T1CVU3-F1
#
_cell.length_a   1.000
_cell.length_b   1.000
_cell.length_c   1.000
_cell.angle_alpha   90.00
_cell.angle_beta   90.00
_cell.angle_gamma   90.00
#
_symmetry.space_group_name_H-M   'P 1'
#
loop_
_entity.id
_entity.type
_entity.pdbx_description
1 polymer ?
#
loop_
_entity_poly.entity_id
_entity_poly.type
_entity_poly.pdbx_seq_one_letter_code
_entity_poly.pdbx_strand_id
1 'polypeptide(L)'
;MLIEKAVALLNEFAESKKDDEFKEFANNLALFTLKYKNEHNINDIKVFVDLVKQNTNDKDKEQLKRAISSISLAEECIQNGFVDYEKFYINFREYKIDIASMQENIDAEILESNTDKDTISNELLESLQDLATLSEDSQSKKQEIKKLQEVKEDNDFYIPKDEKITNSIHSPSVSEMLSFIKDKENTQFPFSKEETLNNKFFMLDFNKQLKRMSVQEIQKLIDNIKAKNEALRKEIEELDEQKINLMKELKGELIDNQKLSTLNEINQKDAEQRLEENKSSIEESPKHNIQNEKFSKVFKATKNRNR
;
A
#
# COMPACT_ATOMS: atom_id res chain seq x y z
N MET A 1 22.06 -13.21 -17.85
CA MET A 1 23.47 -12.79 -17.96
C MET A 1 24.34 -13.87 -17.32
N LEU A 2 25.59 -14.06 -17.75
CA LEU A 2 26.52 -15.03 -17.15
C LEU A 2 27.27 -14.39 -15.97
N ILE A 3 27.59 -15.15 -14.93
CA ILE A 3 28.30 -14.66 -13.73
C ILE A 3 29.65 -14.05 -14.12
N GLU A 4 30.39 -14.69 -15.01
CA GLU A 4 31.66 -14.15 -15.53
C GLU A 4 31.50 -12.77 -16.16
N LYS A 5 30.42 -12.58 -16.92
CA LYS A 5 30.11 -11.29 -17.56
C LYS A 5 29.67 -10.25 -16.54
N ALA A 6 28.93 -10.66 -15.52
CA ALA A 6 28.50 -9.78 -14.43
C ALA A 6 29.70 -9.23 -13.64
N VAL A 7 30.66 -10.11 -13.32
CA VAL A 7 31.89 -9.74 -12.61
C VAL A 7 32.76 -8.81 -13.46
N ALA A 8 32.89 -9.06 -14.77
CA ALA A 8 33.63 -8.18 -15.66
C ALA A 8 33.03 -6.77 -15.71
N LEU A 9 31.70 -6.66 -15.86
CA LEU A 9 30.99 -5.39 -15.86
C LEU A 9 31.04 -4.68 -14.50
N LEU A 10 30.99 -5.42 -13.40
CA LEU A 10 31.20 -4.85 -12.05
C LEU A 10 32.58 -4.21 -11.93
N ASN A 11 33.62 -4.87 -12.46
CA ASN A 11 34.98 -4.35 -12.42
C ASN A 11 35.13 -3.07 -13.25
N GLU A 12 34.55 -3.03 -14.46
CA GLU A 12 34.49 -1.80 -15.28
C GLU A 12 33.72 -0.68 -14.57
N PHE A 13 32.58 -1.02 -13.95
CA PHE A 13 31.77 -0.06 -13.21
C PHE A 13 32.50 0.49 -11.98
N ALA A 14 33.26 -0.33 -11.25
CA ALA A 14 34.01 0.09 -10.07
C ALA A 14 35.04 1.18 -10.39
N GLU A 15 35.63 1.16 -11.59
CA GLU A 15 36.57 2.21 -12.04
C GLU A 15 35.93 3.61 -12.08
N SER A 16 34.63 3.69 -12.35
CA SER A 16 33.88 4.94 -12.37
C SER A 16 33.63 5.54 -10.97
N LYS A 17 33.85 4.76 -9.90
CA LYS A 17 33.64 5.20 -8.52
C LYS A 17 34.91 5.77 -7.92
N LYS A 18 34.76 6.65 -6.92
CA LYS A 18 35.86 7.16 -6.08
C LYS A 18 35.89 6.41 -4.76
N ASP A 19 35.99 5.08 -4.84
CA ASP A 19 35.94 4.18 -3.69
C ASP A 19 36.95 3.05 -3.87
N ASP A 20 38.10 3.16 -3.19
CA ASP A 20 39.24 2.26 -3.37
C ASP A 20 38.96 0.86 -2.80
N GLU A 21 38.13 0.76 -1.76
CA GLU A 21 37.73 -0.53 -1.16
C GLU A 21 36.85 -1.30 -2.14
N PHE A 22 35.87 -0.63 -2.76
CA PHE A 22 35.00 -1.24 -3.76
C PHE A 22 35.76 -1.65 -5.03
N LYS A 23 36.71 -0.81 -5.47
CA LYS A 23 37.61 -1.15 -6.60
C LYS A 23 38.44 -2.38 -6.31
N GLU A 24 39.06 -2.43 -5.14
CA GLU A 24 39.85 -3.57 -4.72
C GLU A 24 39.00 -4.84 -4.66
N PHE A 25 37.78 -4.75 -4.12
CA PHE A 25 36.83 -5.85 -4.11
C PHE A 25 36.49 -6.34 -5.53
N ALA A 26 36.07 -5.45 -6.42
CA ALA A 26 35.67 -5.81 -7.77
C ALA A 26 36.83 -6.44 -8.56
N ASN A 27 38.03 -5.90 -8.41
CA ASN A 27 39.24 -6.44 -9.04
C ASN A 27 39.62 -7.81 -8.48
N ASN A 28 39.55 -8.00 -7.16
CA ASN A 28 39.82 -9.29 -6.53
C ASN A 28 38.80 -10.36 -6.97
N LEU A 29 37.54 -9.97 -7.13
CA LEU A 29 36.50 -10.87 -7.64
C LEU A 29 36.75 -11.24 -9.11
N ALA A 30 37.16 -10.28 -9.94
CA ALA A 30 37.55 -10.54 -11.32
C ALA A 30 38.73 -11.52 -11.42
N LEU A 31 39.76 -11.32 -10.59
CA LEU A 31 40.91 -12.24 -10.51
C LEU A 31 40.50 -13.63 -10.02
N PHE A 32 39.62 -13.70 -9.03
CA PHE A 32 39.07 -14.96 -8.53
C PHE A 32 38.35 -15.73 -9.64
N THR A 33 37.44 -15.07 -10.37
CA THR A 33 36.74 -15.67 -11.50
C THR A 33 37.70 -16.12 -12.60
N LEU A 34 38.71 -15.31 -12.94
CA LEU A 34 39.73 -15.66 -13.93
C LEU A 34 40.56 -16.89 -13.52
N LYS A 35 40.86 -17.04 -12.22
CA LYS A 35 41.61 -18.18 -11.68
C LYS A 35 40.85 -19.50 -11.85
N TYR A 36 39.55 -19.51 -11.53
CA TYR A 36 38.79 -20.75 -11.44
C TYR A 36 37.97 -21.11 -12.69
N LYS A 37 37.73 -20.19 -13.63
CA LYS A 37 36.93 -20.45 -14.84
C LYS A 37 37.49 -21.52 -15.79
N ASN A 38 38.79 -21.82 -15.70
CA ASN A 38 39.42 -22.84 -16.54
C ASN A 38 39.24 -24.26 -16.00
N GLU A 39 38.98 -24.40 -14.71
CA GLU A 39 38.88 -25.69 -13.99
C GLU A 39 37.44 -25.99 -13.55
N HIS A 40 36.61 -24.95 -13.40
CA HIS A 40 35.25 -25.05 -12.90
C HIS A 40 34.28 -24.25 -13.76
N ASN A 41 33.02 -24.70 -13.82
CA ASN A 41 31.94 -23.92 -14.44
C ASN A 41 31.48 -22.80 -13.50
N ILE A 42 32.13 -21.64 -13.58
CA ILE A 42 31.82 -20.47 -12.73
C ILE A 42 30.43 -19.89 -12.96
N ASN A 43 29.78 -20.23 -14.08
CA ASN A 43 28.41 -19.79 -14.35
C ASN A 43 27.35 -20.68 -13.69
N ASP A 44 27.74 -21.80 -13.09
CA ASP A 44 26.90 -22.55 -12.15
C ASP A 44 27.00 -21.92 -10.76
N ILE A 45 25.87 -21.42 -10.26
CA ILE A 45 25.82 -20.71 -8.98
C ILE A 45 26.28 -21.57 -7.80
N LYS A 46 26.02 -22.89 -7.81
CA LYS A 46 26.45 -23.77 -6.72
C LYS A 46 27.96 -23.90 -6.72
N VAL A 47 28.54 -24.15 -7.89
CA VAL A 47 30.00 -24.24 -8.07
C VAL A 47 30.69 -22.93 -7.66
N PHE A 48 30.13 -21.78 -8.07
CA PHE A 48 30.67 -20.48 -7.71
C PHE A 48 30.64 -20.23 -6.19
N VAL A 49 29.50 -20.50 -5.53
CA VAL A 49 29.33 -20.34 -4.09
C VAL A 49 30.31 -21.24 -3.32
N ASP A 50 30.45 -22.50 -3.72
CA ASP A 50 31.37 -23.44 -3.08
C ASP A 50 32.82 -22.97 -3.16
N LEU A 51 33.24 -22.48 -4.33
CA LEU A 51 34.58 -21.93 -4.51
C LEU A 51 34.81 -20.67 -3.67
N VAL A 52 33.83 -19.76 -3.59
CA VAL A 52 33.93 -18.55 -2.76
C VAL A 52 34.09 -18.95 -1.29
N LYS A 53 33.28 -19.90 -0.81
CA LYS A 53 33.35 -20.40 0.58
C LYS A 53 34.71 -21.05 0.88
N GLN A 54 35.20 -21.93 0.01
CA GLN A 54 36.50 -22.59 0.18
C GLN A 54 37.68 -21.61 0.25
N ASN A 55 37.53 -20.42 -0.31
CA ASN A 55 38.58 -19.39 -0.36
C ASN A 55 38.33 -18.22 0.60
N THR A 56 37.36 -18.35 1.52
CA THR A 56 37.04 -17.32 2.50
C THR A 56 37.43 -17.76 3.90
N ASN A 57 38.19 -16.94 4.61
CA ASN A 57 38.35 -17.10 6.05
C ASN A 57 37.16 -16.46 6.76
N ASP A 58 36.22 -17.28 7.24
CA ASP A 58 35.01 -16.85 7.94
C ASP A 58 35.26 -16.08 9.25
N LYS A 59 36.47 -16.20 9.81
CA LYS A 59 36.91 -15.45 11.00
C LYS A 59 37.35 -14.02 10.69
N ASP A 60 37.56 -13.69 9.41
CA ASP A 60 37.93 -12.35 8.95
C ASP A 60 36.67 -11.63 8.42
N LYS A 61 36.25 -10.58 9.13
CA LYS A 61 35.05 -9.78 8.79
C LYS A 61 35.10 -9.25 7.36
N GLU A 62 36.25 -8.77 6.92
CA GLU A 62 36.38 -8.15 5.61
C GLU A 62 36.34 -9.20 4.51
N GLN A 63 36.96 -10.37 4.72
CA GLN A 63 36.83 -11.48 3.78
C GLN A 63 35.40 -12.00 3.70
N LEU A 64 34.71 -12.09 4.84
CA LEU A 64 33.32 -12.51 4.90
C LEU A 64 32.39 -11.52 4.18
N LYS A 65 32.56 -10.20 4.40
CA LYS A 65 31.84 -9.15 3.67
C LYS A 65 32.00 -9.32 2.16
N ARG A 66 33.23 -9.51 1.71
CA ARG A 66 33.56 -9.66 0.29
C ARG A 66 32.93 -10.93 -0.27
N ALA A 67 33.03 -12.05 0.44
CA ALA A 67 32.41 -13.32 0.03
C ALA A 67 30.90 -13.21 -0.14
N ILE A 68 30.20 -12.60 0.83
CA ILE A 68 28.76 -12.38 0.77
C ILE A 68 28.39 -11.47 -0.40
N SER A 69 29.16 -10.39 -0.60
CA SER A 69 28.94 -9.47 -1.73
C SER A 69 29.12 -10.18 -3.07
N SER A 70 30.11 -11.06 -3.19
CA SER A 70 30.33 -11.89 -4.38
C SER A 70 29.16 -12.84 -4.66
N ILE A 71 28.65 -13.51 -3.63
CA ILE A 71 27.51 -14.43 -3.74
C ILE A 71 26.24 -13.65 -4.13
N SER A 72 25.97 -12.53 -3.48
CA SER A 72 24.79 -11.70 -3.78
C SER A 72 24.79 -11.19 -5.22
N LEU A 73 25.95 -10.86 -5.79
CA LEU A 73 26.10 -10.47 -7.20
C LEU A 73 25.68 -11.62 -8.13
N ALA A 74 26.17 -12.82 -7.84
CA ALA A 74 25.88 -14.01 -8.64
C ALA A 74 24.39 -14.39 -8.57
N GLU A 75 23.78 -14.34 -7.39
CA GLU A 75 22.36 -14.57 -7.19
C GLU A 75 21.51 -13.59 -8.00
N GLU A 76 21.79 -12.30 -7.91
CA GLU A 76 21.05 -11.27 -8.66
C GLU A 76 21.17 -11.49 -10.18
N CYS A 77 22.37 -11.80 -10.66
CA CYS A 77 22.62 -12.10 -12.07
C CYS A 77 21.82 -13.30 -12.58
N ILE A 78 21.70 -14.37 -11.78
CA ILE A 78 21.00 -15.60 -12.15
C ILE A 78 19.49 -15.44 -12.04
N GLN A 79 19.00 -14.80 -10.98
CA GLN A 79 17.56 -14.62 -10.73
C GLN A 79 16.94 -13.63 -11.72
N ASN A 80 17.58 -12.47 -11.93
CA ASN A 80 17.01 -11.38 -12.72
C ASN A 80 17.50 -11.38 -14.17
N GLY A 81 18.55 -12.12 -14.48
CA GLY A 81 19.19 -12.10 -15.78
C GLY A 81 20.02 -10.84 -16.08
N PHE A 82 20.08 -9.89 -15.16
CA PHE A 82 20.91 -8.67 -15.14
C PHE A 82 21.30 -8.31 -13.69
N VAL A 83 22.19 -7.33 -13.51
CA VAL A 83 22.59 -6.80 -12.20
C VAL A 83 22.46 -5.28 -12.23
N ASP A 84 21.85 -4.70 -11.19
CA ASP A 84 21.85 -3.26 -10.97
C ASP A 84 23.10 -2.86 -10.18
N TYR A 85 24.16 -2.45 -10.91
CA TYR A 85 25.45 -2.14 -10.31
C TYR A 85 25.44 -0.92 -9.39
N GLU A 86 24.52 0.04 -9.59
CA GLU A 86 24.41 1.20 -8.70
C GLU A 86 23.81 0.79 -7.36
N LYS A 87 22.72 0.01 -7.41
CA LYS A 87 22.12 -0.58 -6.21
C LYS A 87 23.09 -1.51 -5.49
N PHE A 88 23.82 -2.33 -6.24
CA PHE A 88 24.85 -3.22 -5.68
C PHE A 88 25.93 -2.45 -4.92
N TYR A 89 26.43 -1.34 -5.49
CA TYR A 89 27.44 -0.50 -4.84
C TYR A 89 26.92 0.16 -3.55
N ILE A 90 25.69 0.67 -3.55
CA ILE A 90 25.06 1.22 -2.34
C ILE A 90 25.04 0.15 -1.24
N ASN A 91 24.57 -1.05 -1.57
CA ASN A 91 24.50 -2.17 -0.63
C ASN A 91 25.88 -2.59 -0.11
N PHE A 92 26.91 -2.62 -0.97
CA PHE A 92 28.27 -2.96 -0.58
C PHE A 92 28.83 -1.97 0.46
N ARG A 93 28.53 -0.67 0.33
CA ARG A 93 28.99 0.37 1.26
C ARG A 93 28.26 0.37 2.58
N GLU A 94 26.96 0.11 2.55
CA GLU A 94 26.10 0.13 3.74
C GLU A 94 26.22 -1.15 4.58
N TYR A 95 26.90 -2.17 4.06
CA TYR A 95 27.10 -3.46 4.71
C TYR A 95 27.93 -3.35 6.01
N LYS A 96 27.26 -3.44 7.17
CA LYS A 96 27.88 -3.56 8.51
C LYS A 96 27.66 -4.97 9.06
N ILE A 97 28.73 -5.76 9.20
CA ILE A 97 28.64 -7.13 9.76
C ILE A 97 28.62 -7.08 11.29
N ASP A 98 27.56 -7.63 11.90
CA ASP A 98 27.49 -7.97 13.31
C ASP A 98 27.70 -9.48 13.52
N ILE A 99 28.93 -9.88 13.91
CA ILE A 99 29.45 -11.27 13.91
C ILE A 99 28.59 -12.25 14.70
N ALA A 100 27.96 -11.81 15.80
CA ALA A 100 27.28 -12.71 16.73
C ALA A 100 26.07 -13.44 16.12
N SER A 101 25.50 -12.91 15.04
CA SER A 101 24.29 -13.46 14.41
C SER A 101 24.55 -14.49 13.30
N MET A 102 25.80 -14.73 12.88
CA MET A 102 26.10 -15.51 11.66
C MET A 102 26.92 -16.80 11.84
N GLN A 103 27.60 -17.06 12.98
CA GLN A 103 28.22 -18.38 13.19
C GLN A 103 27.16 -19.51 13.25
N GLU A 104 25.91 -19.19 13.64
CA GLU A 104 24.76 -20.12 13.52
C GLU A 104 24.16 -20.21 12.11
N ASN A 105 24.45 -19.28 11.19
CA ASN A 105 23.80 -19.23 9.86
C ASN A 105 24.49 -20.12 8.82
N ILE A 106 25.80 -20.39 8.93
CA ILE A 106 26.52 -21.20 7.93
C ILE A 106 26.24 -22.70 8.13
N ASP A 107 26.12 -23.15 9.38
CA ASP A 107 25.79 -24.55 9.70
C ASP A 107 24.30 -24.87 9.49
N ALA A 108 23.40 -23.88 9.61
CA ALA A 108 21.95 -24.07 9.42
C ALA A 108 21.47 -24.03 7.95
N GLU A 109 22.32 -23.55 7.02
CA GLU A 109 22.00 -23.51 5.59
C GLU A 109 22.33 -24.81 4.85
N ILE A 110 22.89 -25.81 5.54
CA ILE A 110 23.11 -27.18 5.06
C ILE A 110 22.22 -28.14 5.86
N LEU A 111 20.91 -27.93 5.78
CA LEU A 111 19.92 -28.94 6.10
C LEU A 111 19.00 -29.02 4.89
N GLU A 112 19.19 -30.11 4.13
CA GLU A 112 18.35 -30.63 3.05
C GLU A 112 17.32 -29.65 2.48
N SER A 113 17.49 -29.30 1.19
CA SER A 113 16.40 -28.78 0.38
C SER A 113 15.28 -29.83 0.31
N ASN A 114 14.40 -29.83 1.31
CA ASN A 114 13.12 -30.49 1.24
C ASN A 114 12.24 -29.60 0.37
N THR A 115 12.15 -29.93 -0.92
CA THR A 115 11.32 -29.24 -1.92
C THR A 115 9.90 -28.97 -1.40
N ASP A 116 9.36 -29.87 -0.57
CA ASP A 116 8.03 -29.72 0.03
C ASP A 116 7.96 -28.58 1.05
N LYS A 117 9.03 -28.36 1.83
CA LYS A 117 9.10 -27.30 2.84
C LYS A 117 9.32 -25.92 2.22
N ASP A 118 10.07 -25.86 1.14
CA ASP A 118 10.23 -24.61 0.38
C ASP A 118 8.91 -24.25 -0.32
N THR A 119 8.21 -25.24 -0.87
CA THR A 119 6.90 -25.04 -1.51
C THR A 119 5.85 -24.52 -0.53
N ILE A 120 5.71 -25.16 0.64
CA ILE A 120 4.74 -24.72 1.65
C ILE A 120 5.12 -23.36 2.27
N SER A 121 6.43 -23.06 2.39
CA SER A 121 6.86 -21.74 2.85
C SER A 121 6.52 -20.64 1.84
N ASN A 122 6.66 -20.91 0.54
CA ASN A 122 6.27 -19.96 -0.51
C ASN A 122 4.76 -19.73 -0.52
N GLU A 123 3.94 -20.78 -0.36
CA GLU A 123 2.48 -20.65 -0.25
C GLU A 123 2.06 -19.75 0.93
N LEU A 124 2.77 -19.86 2.07
CA LEU A 124 2.54 -18.97 3.21
C LEU A 124 2.85 -17.50 2.86
N LEU A 125 3.93 -17.25 2.13
CA LEU A 125 4.33 -15.91 1.72
C LEU A 125 3.34 -15.29 0.72
N GLU A 126 2.90 -16.06 -0.28
CA GLU A 126 1.86 -15.63 -1.21
C GLU A 126 0.57 -15.29 -0.46
N SER A 127 0.15 -16.15 0.47
CA SER A 127 -1.05 -15.91 1.28
C SER A 127 -0.93 -14.65 2.15
N LEU A 128 0.26 -14.32 2.67
CA LEU A 128 0.53 -13.08 3.41
C LEU A 128 0.47 -11.85 2.52
N GLN A 129 0.99 -11.93 1.29
CA GLN A 129 0.92 -10.83 0.32
C GLN A 129 -0.53 -10.51 -0.07
N ASP A 130 -1.34 -11.56 -0.27
CA ASP A 130 -2.78 -11.43 -0.47
C ASP A 130 -3.44 -10.72 0.72
N LEU A 131 -3.13 -11.13 1.95
CA LEU A 131 -3.70 -10.54 3.16
C LEU A 131 -3.41 -9.05 3.29
N ALA A 132 -2.15 -8.68 3.06
CA ALA A 132 -1.73 -7.28 3.13
C ALA A 132 -2.43 -6.42 2.06
N THR A 133 -2.62 -6.95 0.85
CA THR A 133 -3.31 -6.25 -0.24
C THR A 133 -4.81 -6.13 0.01
N LEU A 134 -5.45 -7.19 0.49
CA LEU A 134 -6.88 -7.16 0.86
C LEU A 134 -7.14 -6.20 2.03
N SER A 135 -6.22 -6.11 2.99
CA SER A 135 -6.35 -5.19 4.12
C SER A 135 -6.30 -3.73 3.67
N GLU A 136 -5.37 -3.38 2.77
CA GLU A 136 -5.28 -2.05 2.16
C GLU A 136 -6.57 -1.70 1.38
N ASP A 137 -7.11 -2.64 0.58
CA ASP A 137 -8.34 -2.41 -0.18
C ASP A 137 -9.56 -2.22 0.74
N SER A 138 -9.71 -3.07 1.78
CA SER A 138 -10.76 -2.91 2.80
C SER A 138 -10.69 -1.55 3.49
N GLN A 139 -9.50 -1.10 3.89
CA GLN A 139 -9.31 0.23 4.50
C GLN A 139 -9.63 1.37 3.54
N SER A 140 -9.19 1.28 2.28
CA SER A 140 -9.49 2.27 1.25
C SER A 140 -11.00 2.39 1.01
N LYS A 141 -11.70 1.27 0.84
CA LYS A 141 -13.16 1.25 0.65
C LYS A 141 -13.91 1.83 1.84
N LYS A 142 -13.48 1.53 3.08
CA LYS A 142 -14.06 2.15 4.29
C LYS A 142 -13.91 3.67 4.29
N GLN A 143 -12.74 4.19 3.91
CA GLN A 143 -12.52 5.63 3.79
C GLN A 143 -13.40 6.26 2.70
N GLU A 144 -13.56 5.59 1.55
CA GLU A 144 -14.45 6.06 0.48
C GLU A 144 -15.92 6.09 0.92
N ILE A 145 -16.42 5.03 1.58
CA ILE A 145 -17.78 5.00 2.12
C ILE A 145 -17.99 6.12 3.13
N LYS A 146 -17.05 6.31 4.06
CA LYS A 146 -17.10 7.40 5.04
C LYS A 146 -17.22 8.77 4.35
N LYS A 147 -16.41 9.03 3.33
CA LYS A 147 -16.49 10.27 2.53
C LYS A 147 -17.85 10.44 1.86
N LEU A 148 -18.42 9.38 1.30
CA LEU A 148 -19.72 9.47 0.66
C LEU A 148 -20.86 9.67 1.70
N GLN A 149 -20.74 9.09 2.89
CA GLN A 149 -21.67 9.34 4.00
C GLN A 149 -21.59 10.79 4.48
N GLU A 150 -20.38 11.33 4.63
CA GLU A 150 -20.17 12.75 4.95
C GLU A 150 -20.85 13.65 3.90
N VAL A 151 -20.70 13.36 2.60
CA VAL A 151 -21.40 14.10 1.52
C VAL A 151 -22.92 14.02 1.64
N LYS A 152 -23.46 12.91 2.16
CA LYS A 152 -24.91 12.74 2.37
C LYS A 152 -25.41 13.54 3.58
N GLU A 153 -24.59 13.66 4.63
CA GLU A 153 -24.98 14.28 5.90
C GLU A 153 -24.70 15.80 5.93
N ASP A 154 -23.72 16.30 5.19
CA ASP A 154 -23.34 17.71 5.20
C ASP A 154 -24.30 18.59 4.38
N ASN A 155 -24.85 19.62 5.05
CA ASN A 155 -25.54 20.75 4.42
C ASN A 155 -24.57 21.84 3.93
N ASP A 156 -23.26 21.70 4.19
CA ASP A 156 -22.23 22.68 3.83
C ASP A 156 -21.07 22.05 3.04
N PHE A 157 -20.48 22.86 2.15
CA PHE A 157 -19.50 22.46 1.14
C PHE A 157 -18.22 21.85 1.77
N TYR A 158 -17.88 20.62 1.36
CA TYR A 158 -16.74 19.85 1.87
C TYR A 158 -15.38 20.58 1.76
N ILE A 159 -14.62 20.58 2.86
CA ILE A 159 -13.21 21.00 2.90
C ILE A 159 -12.36 19.74 3.15
N PRO A 160 -11.46 19.35 2.23
CA PRO A 160 -10.58 18.21 2.45
C PRO A 160 -9.69 18.44 3.67
N LYS A 161 -9.74 17.54 4.65
CA LYS A 161 -8.72 17.45 5.69
C LYS A 161 -7.72 16.38 5.28
N ASP A 162 -6.47 16.78 5.08
CA ASP A 162 -5.35 15.86 4.95
C ASP A 162 -5.09 15.22 6.32
N GLU A 163 -5.77 14.10 6.61
CA GLU A 163 -5.39 13.25 7.73
C GLU A 163 -4.05 12.57 7.39
N LYS A 164 -2.96 13.13 7.93
CA LYS A 164 -1.67 12.44 7.97
C LYS A 164 -1.80 11.22 8.87
N ILE A 165 -1.82 10.05 8.26
CA ILE A 165 -1.63 8.78 8.93
C ILE A 165 -0.25 8.82 9.60
N THR A 166 -0.21 8.92 10.92
CA THR A 166 1.03 8.80 11.68
C THR A 166 1.40 7.33 11.77
N ASN A 167 2.32 6.89 10.92
CA ASN A 167 2.93 5.57 11.04
C ASN A 167 3.71 5.51 12.37
N SER A 168 3.47 4.45 13.15
CA SER A 168 4.17 4.21 14.40
C SER A 168 5.67 3.99 14.13
N ILE A 169 6.53 4.45 15.04
CA ILE A 169 8.00 4.41 14.94
C ILE A 169 8.55 2.98 15.21
N HIS A 170 7.70 1.97 15.41
CA HIS A 170 8.15 0.62 15.74
C HIS A 170 8.26 -0.25 14.48
N SER A 171 9.50 -0.62 14.13
CA SER A 171 9.75 -1.62 13.10
C SER A 171 9.23 -2.99 13.57
N PRO A 172 8.30 -3.63 12.84
CA PRO A 172 7.70 -4.89 13.25
C PRO A 172 8.71 -6.02 13.35
N SER A 173 8.58 -6.86 14.38
CA SER A 173 9.38 -8.07 14.55
C SER A 173 8.71 -9.30 13.94
N VAL A 174 9.53 -10.30 13.57
CA VAL A 174 9.05 -11.60 13.08
C VAL A 174 8.13 -12.31 14.10
N SER A 175 8.41 -12.13 15.40
CA SER A 175 7.57 -12.71 16.46
C SER A 175 6.17 -12.10 16.49
N GLU A 176 6.05 -10.79 16.25
CA GLU A 176 4.75 -10.12 16.16
C GLU A 176 3.98 -10.59 14.94
N MET A 177 4.64 -10.76 13.79
CA MET A 177 4.02 -11.31 12.58
C MET A 177 3.47 -12.72 12.82
N LEU A 178 4.27 -13.61 13.43
CA LEU A 178 3.83 -14.97 13.76
C LEU A 178 2.70 -14.99 14.79
N SER A 179 2.72 -14.06 15.75
CA SER A 179 1.66 -13.92 16.77
C SER A 179 0.36 -13.46 16.11
N PHE A 180 0.43 -12.49 15.21
CA PHE A 180 -0.71 -12.04 14.42
C PHE A 180 -1.29 -13.15 13.54
N ILE A 181 -0.45 -13.96 12.88
CA ILE A 181 -0.93 -15.08 12.07
C ILE A 181 -1.67 -16.13 12.93
N LYS A 182 -1.22 -16.34 14.16
CA LYS A 182 -1.83 -17.29 15.10
C LYS A 182 -3.10 -16.76 15.76
N ASP A 183 -3.21 -15.45 15.91
CA ASP A 183 -4.42 -14.79 16.38
C ASP A 183 -5.56 -15.03 15.38
N LYS A 184 -6.74 -15.37 15.89
CA LYS A 184 -7.93 -15.66 15.07
C LYS A 184 -8.87 -14.46 14.97
N GLU A 185 -8.71 -13.46 15.82
CA GLU A 185 -9.65 -12.35 15.92
C GLU A 185 -9.31 -11.22 14.94
N ASN A 186 -8.03 -10.88 14.81
CA ASN A 186 -7.61 -9.79 13.95
C ASN A 186 -7.48 -10.25 12.48
N THR A 187 -8.30 -9.71 11.58
CA THR A 187 -8.22 -10.00 10.14
C THR A 187 -7.35 -9.01 9.37
N GLN A 188 -7.22 -7.79 9.87
CA GLN A 188 -6.50 -6.70 9.20
C GLN A 188 -4.99 -6.85 9.39
N PHE A 189 -4.25 -6.79 8.29
CA PHE A 189 -2.79 -6.80 8.30
C PHE A 189 -2.28 -5.50 8.95
N PRO A 190 -1.62 -5.57 10.11
CA PRO A 190 -1.34 -4.39 10.93
C PRO A 190 0.03 -3.76 10.63
N PHE A 191 0.80 -4.34 9.71
CA PHE A 191 2.19 -3.96 9.44
C PHE A 191 2.32 -3.24 8.09
N SER A 192 3.30 -2.35 7.98
CA SER A 192 3.69 -1.82 6.66
C SER A 192 4.34 -2.92 5.82
N LYS A 193 3.98 -2.98 4.52
CA LYS A 193 4.61 -3.89 3.56
C LYS A 193 6.08 -3.57 3.39
N GLU A 194 6.44 -2.28 3.37
CA GLU A 194 7.81 -1.77 3.21
C GLU A 194 8.72 -2.22 4.36
N GLU A 195 8.17 -2.32 5.56
CA GLU A 195 8.91 -2.75 6.75
C GLU A 195 8.93 -4.28 6.93
N THR A 196 8.04 -5.01 6.25
CA THR A 196 7.88 -6.47 6.41
C THR A 196 8.07 -7.23 5.10
N LEU A 197 7.00 -7.43 4.32
CA LEU A 197 6.99 -8.34 3.16
C LEU A 197 7.91 -7.88 2.02
N ASN A 198 8.13 -6.57 1.87
CA ASN A 198 9.07 -5.97 0.91
C ASN A 198 10.47 -5.75 1.51
N ASN A 199 10.64 -6.01 2.81
CA ASN A 199 11.91 -5.84 3.51
C ASN A 199 12.72 -7.14 3.48
N LYS A 200 13.86 -7.11 2.78
CA LYS A 200 14.74 -8.29 2.65
C LYS A 200 15.21 -8.83 4.01
N PHE A 201 15.54 -7.98 4.97
CA PHE A 201 16.04 -8.41 6.28
C PHE A 201 14.96 -9.07 7.11
N PHE A 202 13.77 -8.47 7.13
CA PHE A 202 12.61 -9.07 7.76
C PHE A 202 12.31 -10.45 7.16
N MET A 203 12.29 -10.54 5.83
CA MET A 203 12.01 -11.79 5.11
C MET A 203 13.08 -12.86 5.35
N LEU A 204 14.36 -12.47 5.47
CA LEU A 204 15.43 -13.39 5.86
C LEU A 204 15.17 -14.00 7.24
N ASP A 205 14.85 -13.17 8.25
CA ASP A 205 14.60 -13.66 9.61
C ASP A 205 13.27 -14.43 9.71
N PHE A 206 12.27 -14.03 8.95
CA PHE A 206 11.00 -14.76 8.83
C PHE A 206 11.24 -16.16 8.25
N ASN A 207 11.96 -16.26 7.14
CA ASN A 207 12.30 -17.53 6.52
C ASN A 207 13.18 -18.42 7.42
N LYS A 208 14.09 -17.83 8.23
CA LYS A 208 14.83 -18.59 9.26
C LYS A 208 13.89 -19.21 10.28
N GLN A 209 12.88 -18.49 10.74
CA GLN A 209 11.89 -19.05 11.66
C GLN A 209 11.06 -20.15 11.00
N LEU A 210 10.64 -19.98 9.74
CA LEU A 210 9.93 -21.04 9.00
C LEU A 210 10.78 -22.30 8.84
N LYS A 211 12.08 -22.16 8.54
CA LYS A 211 13.02 -23.29 8.45
C LYS A 211 13.14 -24.06 9.78
N ARG A 212 12.92 -23.40 10.92
CA ARG A 212 12.92 -24.05 12.24
C ARG A 212 11.58 -24.73 12.58
N MET A 213 10.49 -24.37 11.92
CA MET A 213 9.15 -24.95 12.13
C MET A 213 8.97 -26.27 11.38
N SER A 214 8.08 -27.12 11.86
CA SER A 214 7.63 -28.31 11.13
C SER A 214 6.68 -27.96 9.98
N VAL A 215 6.58 -28.83 8.97
CA VAL A 215 5.63 -28.66 7.85
C VAL A 215 4.19 -28.50 8.36
N GLN A 216 3.81 -29.24 9.41
CA GLN A 216 2.48 -29.14 10.01
C GLN A 216 2.22 -27.80 10.70
N GLU A 217 3.25 -27.19 11.30
CA GLU A 217 3.12 -25.85 11.87
C GLU A 217 2.96 -24.79 10.79
N ILE A 218 3.75 -24.87 9.70
CA ILE A 218 3.62 -23.96 8.57
C ILE A 218 2.24 -24.09 7.93
N GLN A 219 1.73 -25.32 7.76
CA GLN A 219 0.37 -25.54 7.24
C GLN A 219 -0.71 -24.86 8.10
N LYS A 220 -0.60 -24.94 9.43
CA LYS A 220 -1.54 -24.24 10.33
C LYS A 220 -1.46 -22.72 10.18
N LEU A 221 -0.28 -22.17 9.93
CA LEU A 221 -0.13 -20.75 9.64
C LEU A 221 -0.83 -20.40 8.32
N ILE A 222 -0.66 -21.21 7.27
CA ILE A 222 -1.34 -21.02 5.99
C ILE A 222 -2.85 -21.05 6.17
N ASP A 223 -3.38 -22.05 6.86
CA ASP A 223 -4.82 -22.21 7.06
C ASP A 223 -5.42 -21.00 7.80
N ASN A 224 -4.72 -20.47 8.81
CA ASN A 224 -5.14 -19.25 9.50
C ASN A 224 -5.15 -18.03 8.58
N ILE A 225 -4.13 -17.87 7.73
CA ILE A 225 -4.06 -16.72 6.80
C ILE A 225 -5.15 -16.84 5.72
N LYS A 226 -5.38 -18.02 5.17
CA LYS A 226 -6.46 -18.26 4.22
C LYS A 226 -7.82 -17.93 4.83
N ALA A 227 -8.05 -18.27 6.10
CA ALA A 227 -9.27 -17.89 6.80
C ALA A 227 -9.41 -16.36 6.95
N LYS A 228 -8.31 -15.64 7.25
CA LYS A 228 -8.31 -14.17 7.30
C LYS A 228 -8.56 -13.55 5.92
N ASN A 229 -7.93 -14.07 4.86
CA ASN A 229 -8.14 -13.63 3.47
C ASN A 229 -9.60 -13.80 3.05
N GLU A 230 -10.21 -14.94 3.38
CA GLU A 230 -11.62 -15.18 3.09
C GLU A 230 -12.55 -14.24 3.85
N ALA A 231 -12.24 -13.96 5.13
CA ALA A 231 -12.99 -12.98 5.91
C ALA A 231 -12.89 -11.56 5.31
N LEU A 232 -11.69 -11.13 4.88
CA LEU A 232 -11.51 -9.84 4.22
C LEU A 232 -12.20 -9.76 2.86
N ARG A 233 -12.20 -10.83 2.06
CA ARG A 233 -12.94 -10.85 0.78
C ARG A 233 -14.43 -10.60 0.98
N LYS A 234 -15.03 -11.26 1.99
CA LYS A 234 -16.45 -11.04 2.34
C LYS A 234 -16.70 -9.61 2.83
N GLU A 235 -15.81 -9.09 3.67
CA GLU A 235 -15.90 -7.69 4.12
C GLU A 235 -15.84 -6.71 2.94
N ILE A 236 -14.92 -6.92 1.99
CA ILE A 236 -14.77 -6.10 0.78
C ILE A 236 -16.03 -6.17 -0.08
N GLU A 237 -16.62 -7.35 -0.27
CA GLU A 237 -17.90 -7.51 -0.99
C GLU A 237 -19.02 -6.72 -0.32
N GLU A 238 -19.16 -6.83 1.01
CA GLU A 238 -20.16 -6.06 1.77
C GLU A 238 -19.93 -4.55 1.64
N LEU A 239 -18.68 -4.09 1.68
CA LEU A 239 -18.32 -2.68 1.48
C LEU A 239 -18.65 -2.20 0.06
N ASP A 240 -18.41 -3.03 -0.96
CA ASP A 240 -18.78 -2.69 -2.34
C ASP A 240 -20.29 -2.58 -2.52
N GLU A 241 -21.08 -3.47 -1.92
CA GLU A 241 -22.54 -3.36 -1.91
C GLU A 241 -23.02 -2.08 -1.21
N GLN A 242 -22.46 -1.77 -0.04
CA GLN A 242 -22.76 -0.54 0.70
C GLN A 242 -22.44 0.70 -0.14
N LYS A 243 -21.25 0.76 -0.77
CA LYS A 243 -20.85 1.86 -1.64
C LYS A 243 -21.79 2.02 -2.84
N ILE A 244 -22.18 0.92 -3.49
CA ILE A 244 -23.12 0.94 -4.62
C ILE A 244 -24.48 1.49 -4.18
N ASN A 245 -25.00 1.04 -3.04
CA ASN A 245 -26.30 1.50 -2.54
C ASN A 245 -26.27 2.99 -2.17
N LEU A 246 -25.22 3.43 -1.47
CA LEU A 246 -25.08 4.82 -1.07
C LEU A 246 -24.89 5.76 -2.28
N MET A 247 -24.15 5.32 -3.30
CA MET A 247 -24.07 6.04 -4.58
C MET A 247 -25.41 6.13 -5.32
N LYS A 248 -26.25 5.09 -5.25
CA LYS A 248 -27.60 5.12 -5.85
C LYS A 248 -28.49 6.13 -5.13
N GLU A 249 -28.43 6.15 -3.79
CA GLU A 249 -29.16 7.12 -2.97
C GLU A 249 -28.76 8.56 -3.31
N LEU A 250 -27.46 8.88 -3.27
CA LEU A 250 -26.95 10.21 -3.62
C LEU A 250 -27.33 10.65 -5.04
N LYS A 251 -27.34 9.72 -6.01
CA LYS A 251 -27.82 10.01 -7.37
C LYS A 251 -29.31 10.32 -7.41
N GLY A 252 -30.13 9.60 -6.62
CA GLY A 252 -31.56 9.87 -6.48
C GLY A 252 -31.81 11.27 -5.92
N GLU A 253 -31.14 11.61 -4.82
CA GLU A 253 -31.23 12.93 -4.17
C GLU A 253 -30.78 14.06 -5.11
N LEU A 254 -29.71 13.87 -5.89
CA LEU A 254 -29.26 14.83 -6.90
C LEU A 254 -30.31 15.07 -7.99
N ILE A 255 -30.93 14.00 -8.51
CA ILE A 255 -31.98 14.10 -9.53
C ILE A 255 -33.19 14.85 -8.97
N ASP A 256 -33.59 14.55 -7.73
CA ASP A 256 -34.74 15.21 -7.11
C ASP A 256 -34.46 16.68 -6.79
N ASN A 257 -33.24 17.02 -6.34
CA ASN A 257 -32.78 18.40 -6.19
C ASN A 257 -32.77 19.17 -7.53
N GLN A 258 -32.31 18.54 -8.62
CA GLN A 258 -32.37 19.15 -9.95
C GLN A 258 -33.81 19.44 -10.39
N LYS A 259 -34.72 18.47 -10.22
CA LYS A 259 -36.15 18.66 -10.50
C LYS A 259 -36.73 19.81 -9.67
N LEU A 260 -36.46 19.84 -8.36
CA LEU A 260 -36.88 20.91 -7.46
C LEU A 260 -36.36 22.29 -7.93
N SER A 261 -35.10 22.39 -8.34
CA SER A 261 -34.52 23.63 -8.89
C SER A 261 -35.27 24.08 -10.14
N THR A 262 -35.49 23.18 -11.11
CA THR A 262 -36.23 23.51 -12.33
C THR A 262 -37.68 23.94 -12.06
N LEU A 263 -38.35 23.29 -11.08
CA LEU A 263 -39.72 23.67 -10.68
C LEU A 263 -39.75 25.05 -10.01
N ASN A 264 -38.75 25.37 -9.19
CA ASN A 264 -38.62 26.68 -8.56
C ASN A 264 -38.35 27.79 -9.59
N GLU A 265 -37.50 27.54 -10.59
CA GLU A 265 -37.27 28.50 -11.68
C GLU A 265 -38.54 28.74 -12.52
N ILE A 266 -39.32 27.68 -12.81
CA ILE A 266 -40.61 27.81 -13.49
C ILE A 266 -41.57 28.63 -12.62
N ASN A 267 -41.69 28.31 -11.34
CA ASN A 267 -42.56 29.05 -10.41
C ASN A 267 -42.14 30.52 -10.26
N GLN A 268 -40.84 30.83 -10.28
CA GLN A 268 -40.34 32.21 -10.27
C GLN A 268 -40.72 32.95 -11.56
N LYS A 269 -40.49 32.34 -12.73
CA LYS A 269 -40.88 32.94 -14.01
C LYS A 269 -42.40 33.17 -14.11
N ASP A 270 -43.20 32.21 -13.64
CA ASP A 270 -44.66 32.33 -13.61
C ASP A 270 -45.11 33.43 -12.64
N ALA A 271 -44.44 33.58 -11.48
CA ALA A 271 -44.72 34.64 -10.53
C ALA A 271 -44.32 36.02 -11.07
N GLU A 272 -43.19 36.12 -11.76
CA GLU A 272 -42.71 37.33 -12.43
C GLU A 272 -43.66 37.75 -13.56
N GLN A 273 -44.10 36.80 -14.40
CA GLN A 273 -45.11 37.07 -15.44
C GLN A 273 -46.42 37.57 -14.85
N ARG A 274 -46.93 36.95 -13.78
CA ARG A 274 -48.16 37.42 -13.11
C ARG A 274 -48.01 38.81 -12.48
N LEU A 275 -46.82 39.19 -12.03
CA LEU A 275 -46.53 40.53 -11.52
C LEU A 275 -46.45 41.56 -12.66
N GLU A 276 -45.93 41.19 -13.83
CA GLU A 276 -45.94 42.03 -15.03
C GLU A 276 -47.34 42.19 -15.61
N GLU A 277 -48.14 41.14 -15.69
CA GLU A 277 -49.54 41.17 -16.15
C GLU A 277 -50.45 42.00 -15.22
N ASN A 278 -50.20 41.96 -13.91
CA ASN A 278 -50.92 42.83 -12.96
C ASN A 278 -50.49 44.30 -13.04
N LYS A 279 -49.25 44.60 -13.46
CA LYS A 279 -48.80 45.99 -13.71
C LYS A 279 -49.39 46.55 -14.99
N SER A 280 -49.46 45.76 -16.07
CA SER A 280 -50.08 46.20 -17.33
C SER A 280 -51.60 46.39 -17.21
N SER A 281 -52.27 45.61 -16.35
CA SER A 281 -53.71 45.73 -16.08
C SER A 281 -54.11 46.97 -15.26
N ILE A 282 -53.16 47.62 -14.56
CA ILE A 282 -53.41 48.84 -13.79
C ILE A 282 -53.24 50.11 -14.65
N GLU A 283 -52.53 50.04 -15.79
CA GLU A 283 -52.34 51.19 -16.69
C GLU A 283 -53.49 51.37 -17.71
N GLU A 284 -54.35 50.36 -17.91
CA GLU A 284 -55.55 50.46 -18.75
C GLU A 284 -56.85 50.42 -17.92
N SER A 285 -57.04 51.42 -17.06
CA SER A 285 -58.38 51.76 -16.57
C SER A 285 -58.75 53.18 -17.03
N PRO A 286 -59.81 53.35 -17.85
CA PRO A 286 -60.18 54.65 -18.39
C PRO A 286 -60.65 55.57 -17.27
N LYS A 287 -60.22 56.84 -17.33
CA LYS A 287 -60.65 57.94 -16.46
C LYS A 287 -62.18 58.05 -16.45
N HIS A 288 -62.84 57.39 -15.50
CA HIS A 288 -64.23 57.69 -15.18
C HIS A 288 -64.28 58.71 -14.05
N ASN A 289 -64.70 59.90 -14.46
CA ASN A 289 -65.05 61.05 -13.63
C ASN A 289 -66.11 60.67 -12.59
N ILE A 290 -65.82 60.88 -11.30
CA ILE A 290 -66.84 60.98 -10.24
C ILE A 290 -66.51 62.20 -9.37
N GLN A 291 -67.34 63.23 -9.51
CA GLN A 291 -67.51 64.31 -8.55
C GLN A 291 -68.32 63.85 -7.33
N ASN A 292 -68.15 64.56 -6.21
CA ASN A 292 -68.88 64.50 -4.92
C ASN A 292 -68.53 63.31 -4.01
N GLU A 293 -68.42 63.43 -2.68
CA GLU A 293 -68.76 64.50 -1.74
C GLU A 293 -68.04 64.26 -0.39
N LYS A 294 -67.90 65.31 0.42
CA LYS A 294 -67.45 65.27 1.83
C LYS A 294 -68.33 64.32 2.66
N PHE A 295 -67.74 63.57 3.61
CA PHE A 295 -67.85 63.84 5.06
C PHE A 295 -67.29 62.73 5.96
N SER A 296 -66.71 63.21 7.07
CA SER A 296 -66.70 62.63 8.43
C SER A 296 -65.78 61.46 8.80
N LYS A 297 -64.68 61.85 9.45
CA LYS A 297 -64.09 61.23 10.65
C LYS A 297 -65.06 60.33 11.43
N VAL A 298 -64.61 59.14 11.85
CA VAL A 298 -64.56 58.71 13.27
C VAL A 298 -63.50 57.60 13.40
N PHE A 299 -62.41 57.92 14.09
CA PHE A 299 -61.58 56.94 14.78
C PHE A 299 -62.30 56.56 16.07
N LYS A 300 -62.62 55.28 16.28
CA LYS A 300 -62.59 54.53 17.55
C LYS A 300 -63.31 53.19 17.38
N ALA A 301 -62.56 52.10 17.44
CA ALA A 301 -63.07 50.82 17.90
C ALA A 301 -62.05 50.22 18.86
N THR A 302 -62.30 50.48 20.13
CA THR A 302 -61.77 49.78 21.29
C THR A 302 -62.08 48.28 21.25
N LYS A 303 -61.08 47.49 21.67
CA LYS A 303 -61.17 46.14 22.24
C LYS A 303 -62.54 45.79 22.87
N ASN A 304 -63.06 44.61 22.53
CA ASN A 304 -63.49 43.57 23.49
C ASN A 304 -63.73 42.25 22.71
N ARG A 305 -62.96 41.19 22.95
CA ARG A 305 -62.98 40.21 24.07
C ARG A 305 -63.92 39.02 23.79
N ASN A 306 -63.27 37.88 23.58
CA ASN A 306 -63.64 36.50 23.94
C ASN A 306 -64.95 35.89 23.41
N ARG A 307 -64.79 34.86 22.59
CA ARG A 307 -65.00 33.47 23.04
C ARG A 307 -64.11 32.52 22.27
#